data_AF-A0A3C1L2J6-F1
#
_entry.id   AF-A0A3C1L2J6-F1
#
_cell.length_a   1.000
_cell.length_b   1.000
_cell.length_c   1.000
_cell.angle_alpha   90.00
_cell.angle_beta   90.00
_cell.angle_gamma   90.00
#
_symmetry.space_group_name_H-M   'P 1'
#
loop_
_entity.id
_entity.type
_entity.pdbx_description
1 polymer ?
#
loop_
_entity_poly.entity_id
_entity_poly.type
_entity_poly.pdbx_seq_one_letter_code
_entity_poly.pdbx_strand_id
1 'polypeptide(L)'
;MDLHQYRAPQGGYDEAFDAAGEARPCWSVAKQAVGSMETSALLERQRDADRLLDAEGAGHLVHELAFERAIDRHGVSASARVESRPWRLDPLPFVIDAAEFAVLSNAAIQRMRLLEALLVDCAGERQLVRDGVLPAALLYSLPSFRAHTAGFAPPRWLVHYAVDVVRAADGRWRIVHDLTDAPSGLGYSLLNRAVLARLLPDDTS
;
A
#
# COMPACT_ATOMS: atom_id res chain seq x y z
N MET A 1 -23.01 -8.75 7.62
CA MET A 1 -22.83 -7.77 8.72
C MET A 1 -23.84 -6.68 8.46
N ASP A 2 -24.76 -6.44 9.39
CA ASP A 2 -25.73 -5.35 9.27
C ASP A 2 -25.04 -4.04 9.68
N LEU A 3 -24.78 -3.15 8.71
CA LEU A 3 -24.17 -1.84 8.99
C LEU A 3 -25.05 -0.99 9.93
N HIS A 4 -26.35 -1.27 10.04
CA HIS A 4 -27.24 -0.61 10.99
C HIS A 4 -27.00 -1.03 12.45
N GLN A 5 -26.32 -2.16 12.66
CA GLN A 5 -25.96 -2.67 13.99
C GLN A 5 -24.48 -2.47 14.31
N TYR A 6 -23.69 -1.97 13.35
CA TYR A 6 -22.28 -1.70 13.55
C TYR A 6 -22.10 -0.59 14.59
N ARG A 7 -21.21 -0.82 15.55
CA ARG A 7 -20.79 0.19 16.53
C ARG A 7 -19.29 0.38 16.42
N ALA A 8 -18.88 1.63 16.25
CA ALA A 8 -17.49 2.01 16.22
C ALA A 8 -16.77 1.49 17.49
N PRO A 9 -15.53 0.95 17.35
CA PRO A 9 -14.74 0.49 18.50
C PRO A 9 -14.53 1.59 19.53
N GLN A 10 -14.65 1.27 20.83
CA GLN A 10 -14.37 2.23 21.90
C GLN A 10 -12.86 2.55 21.95
N GLY A 11 -12.52 3.83 21.95
CA GLY A 11 -11.14 4.31 22.09
C GLY A 11 -10.31 4.34 20.81
N GLY A 12 -10.93 4.19 19.64
CA GLY A 12 -10.28 4.29 18.33
C GLY A 12 -10.98 5.27 17.38
N TYR A 13 -10.31 5.59 16.27
CA TYR A 13 -10.91 6.31 15.17
C TYR A 13 -11.55 5.31 14.21
N ASP A 14 -12.83 5.52 13.89
CA ASP A 14 -13.56 4.77 12.88
C ASP A 14 -13.72 5.60 11.60
N GLU A 15 -13.40 4.98 10.46
CA GLU A 15 -13.41 5.64 9.15
C GLU A 15 -14.83 5.87 8.64
N ALA A 16 -15.76 4.96 8.94
CA ALA A 16 -17.12 5.00 8.40
C ALA A 16 -18.08 5.77 9.31
N PHE A 17 -17.92 5.68 10.63
CA PHE A 17 -18.82 6.25 11.62
C PHE A 17 -18.11 7.19 12.60
N ASP A 18 -18.83 8.18 13.10
CA ASP A 18 -18.36 9.08 14.14
C ASP A 18 -18.69 8.56 15.55
N ALA A 19 -18.34 9.35 16.58
CA ALA A 19 -18.60 9.00 17.97
C ALA A 19 -20.09 8.97 18.34
N ALA A 20 -20.96 9.61 17.55
CA ALA A 20 -22.41 9.54 17.70
C ALA A 20 -23.01 8.31 17.00
N GLY A 21 -22.20 7.56 16.24
CA GLY A 21 -22.65 6.44 15.41
C GLY A 21 -23.24 6.88 14.08
N GLU A 22 -23.07 8.15 13.72
CA GLU A 22 -23.50 8.68 12.42
C GLU A 22 -22.43 8.44 11.37
N ALA A 23 -22.85 8.17 10.14
CA ALA A 23 -21.90 7.91 9.07
C ALA A 23 -21.21 9.19 8.65
N ARG A 24 -19.89 9.15 8.51
CA ARG A 24 -19.13 10.30 8.05
C ARG A 24 -19.54 10.68 6.63
N PRO A 25 -19.52 11.98 6.26
CA PRO A 25 -19.99 12.45 4.97
C PRO A 25 -19.37 11.72 3.76
N CYS A 26 -18.06 11.48 3.78
CA CYS A 26 -17.37 10.76 2.71
C CYS A 26 -17.84 9.30 2.56
N TRP A 27 -18.30 8.67 3.64
CA TRP A 27 -18.82 7.30 3.64
C TRP A 27 -20.32 7.22 3.32
N SER A 28 -21.01 8.34 3.12
CA SER A 28 -22.47 8.34 2.83
C SER A 28 -22.84 7.55 1.57
N VAL A 29 -22.07 7.70 0.49
CA VAL A 29 -22.26 6.98 -0.78
C VAL A 29 -22.02 5.48 -0.58
N ALA A 30 -20.92 5.11 0.05
CA ALA A 30 -20.65 3.71 0.39
C ALA A 30 -21.74 3.13 1.32
N LYS A 31 -22.20 3.90 2.30
CA LYS A 31 -23.31 3.51 3.18
C LYS A 31 -24.62 3.35 2.43
N GLN A 32 -24.93 4.17 1.42
CA GLN A 32 -26.13 3.97 0.60
C GLN A 32 -26.00 2.72 -0.29
N ALA A 33 -24.84 2.54 -0.91
CA ALA A 33 -24.54 1.39 -1.76
C ALA A 33 -24.56 0.06 -0.98
N VAL A 34 -24.22 0.08 0.31
CA VAL A 34 -24.16 -1.12 1.17
C VAL A 34 -25.38 -1.26 2.09
N GLY A 35 -25.94 -0.15 2.57
CA GLY A 35 -27.05 -0.13 3.53
C GLY A 35 -28.38 -0.62 2.97
N SER A 36 -28.48 -0.78 1.65
CA SER A 36 -29.60 -1.45 0.98
C SER A 36 -29.38 -2.96 0.76
N MET A 37 -28.20 -3.48 1.10
CA MET A 37 -27.81 -4.85 0.76
C MET A 37 -27.99 -5.82 1.92
N GLU A 38 -28.61 -6.96 1.66
CA GLU A 38 -28.58 -8.08 2.60
C GLU A 38 -27.17 -8.67 2.73
N THR A 39 -26.89 -9.33 3.85
CA THR A 39 -25.60 -10.02 4.07
C THR A 39 -25.34 -11.10 2.99
N SER A 40 -26.39 -11.73 2.47
CA SER A 40 -26.34 -12.66 1.33
C SER A 40 -25.74 -12.01 0.08
N ALA A 41 -26.17 -10.78 -0.25
CA ALA A 41 -25.69 -10.05 -1.41
C ALA A 41 -24.21 -9.62 -1.27
N LEU A 42 -23.74 -9.31 -0.05
CA LEU A 42 -22.31 -9.06 0.22
C LEU A 42 -21.46 -10.32 0.02
N LEU A 43 -21.96 -11.48 0.45
CA LEU A 43 -21.28 -12.76 0.22
C LEU A 43 -21.25 -13.13 -1.26
N GLU A 44 -22.30 -12.82 -2.01
CA GLU A 44 -22.32 -12.97 -3.47
C GLU A 44 -21.27 -12.08 -4.14
N ARG A 45 -21.22 -10.78 -3.77
CA ARG A 45 -20.17 -9.87 -4.26
C ARG A 45 -18.76 -10.33 -3.92
N GLN A 46 -18.54 -10.88 -2.72
CA GLN A 46 -17.24 -11.46 -2.36
C GLN A 46 -16.88 -12.63 -3.28
N ARG A 47 -17.84 -13.52 -3.58
CA ARG A 47 -17.61 -14.66 -4.50
C ARG A 47 -17.35 -14.18 -5.93
N ASP A 48 -18.02 -13.12 -6.36
CA ASP A 48 -17.79 -12.52 -7.68
C ASP A 48 -16.42 -11.84 -7.75
N ALA A 49 -15.99 -11.15 -6.69
CA ALA A 49 -14.66 -10.56 -6.56
C ALA A 49 -13.57 -11.64 -6.64
N ASP A 50 -13.71 -12.72 -5.87
CA ASP A 50 -12.77 -13.84 -5.87
C ASP A 50 -12.68 -14.48 -7.28
N ARG A 51 -13.81 -14.64 -7.98
CA ARG A 51 -13.86 -15.16 -9.36
C ARG A 51 -13.19 -14.23 -10.37
N LEU A 52 -13.44 -12.92 -10.26
CA LEU A 52 -12.84 -11.92 -11.16
C LEU A 52 -11.33 -11.81 -10.95
N LEU A 53 -10.85 -11.83 -9.71
CA LEU A 53 -9.41 -11.83 -9.42
C LEU A 53 -8.72 -13.06 -10.01
N ASP A 54 -9.32 -14.24 -9.86
CA ASP A 54 -8.78 -15.47 -10.45
C ASP A 54 -8.74 -15.39 -11.98
N ALA A 55 -9.82 -14.91 -12.61
CA ALA A 55 -9.90 -14.75 -14.06
C ALA A 55 -8.89 -13.73 -14.63
N GLU A 56 -8.57 -12.68 -13.88
CA GLU A 56 -7.54 -11.69 -14.24
C GLU A 56 -6.11 -12.14 -13.87
N GLY A 57 -5.95 -13.36 -13.34
CA GLY A 57 -4.66 -13.96 -13.06
C GLY A 57 -3.99 -13.48 -11.77
N ALA A 58 -4.78 -13.01 -10.78
CA ALA A 58 -4.30 -12.45 -9.51
C ALA A 58 -3.45 -13.40 -8.62
N GLY A 59 -3.13 -14.62 -9.06
CA GLY A 59 -2.18 -15.51 -8.37
C GLY A 59 -0.86 -15.75 -9.10
N HIS A 60 -0.69 -15.29 -10.35
CA HIS A 60 0.54 -15.54 -11.13
C HIS A 60 1.65 -14.51 -10.83
N LEU A 61 1.86 -14.19 -9.55
CA LEU A 61 2.90 -13.26 -9.13
C LEU A 61 4.19 -14.02 -8.83
N VAL A 62 5.18 -13.87 -9.71
CA VAL A 62 6.51 -14.51 -9.66
C VAL A 62 7.33 -14.14 -8.40
N HIS A 63 6.85 -13.20 -7.59
CA HIS A 63 7.54 -12.75 -6.38
C HIS A 63 7.26 -13.61 -5.13
N GLU A 64 6.26 -14.49 -5.17
CA GLU A 64 5.99 -15.50 -4.12
C GLU A 64 6.29 -16.93 -4.64
N LEU A 65 7.52 -17.14 -5.14
CA LEU A 65 7.97 -18.50 -5.47
C LEU A 65 8.25 -19.28 -4.18
N ALA A 66 7.45 -20.31 -3.93
CA ALA A 66 7.82 -21.34 -2.97
C ALA A 66 8.96 -22.19 -3.57
N PHE A 67 10.16 -22.04 -3.03
CA PHE A 67 11.28 -22.93 -3.35
C PHE A 67 11.16 -24.20 -2.53
N GLU A 68 10.62 -25.27 -3.12
CA GLU A 68 10.78 -26.60 -2.54
C GLU A 68 12.23 -27.04 -2.74
N ARG A 69 12.99 -27.13 -1.65
CA ARG A 69 14.32 -27.75 -1.66
C ARG A 69 14.14 -29.26 -1.66
N ALA A 70 14.26 -29.90 -2.83
CA ALA A 70 14.39 -31.34 -2.92
C ALA A 70 15.89 -31.71 -3.02
N ILE A 71 16.38 -32.52 -2.08
CA ILE A 71 17.72 -33.10 -2.19
C ILE A 71 17.62 -34.31 -3.12
N ASP A 72 18.10 -34.18 -4.35
CA ASP A 72 18.31 -35.34 -5.22
C ASP A 72 19.71 -35.94 -5.00
N ARG A 73 19.99 -37.06 -5.68
CA ARG A 73 21.26 -37.82 -5.55
C ARG A 73 22.50 -37.03 -6.01
N HIS A 74 22.34 -35.82 -6.55
CA HIS A 74 23.42 -34.97 -7.09
C HIS A 74 23.64 -33.68 -6.27
N GLY A 75 22.85 -33.46 -5.20
CA GLY A 75 23.08 -32.35 -4.28
C GLY A 75 22.47 -31.03 -4.77
N VAL A 76 21.20 -30.84 -4.38
CA VAL A 76 20.35 -29.64 -4.55
C VAL A 76 19.62 -29.54 -5.89
N SER A 77 18.35 -29.97 -5.90
CA SER A 77 17.37 -29.56 -6.90
C SER A 77 16.36 -28.63 -6.22
N ALA A 78 16.45 -27.32 -6.50
CA ALA A 78 15.42 -26.37 -6.11
C ALA A 78 14.37 -26.32 -7.22
N SER A 79 13.24 -27.02 -7.03
CA SER A 79 12.08 -26.83 -7.90
C SER A 79 11.27 -25.67 -7.36
N ALA A 80 11.27 -24.54 -8.07
CA ALA A 80 10.35 -23.45 -7.77
C ALA A 80 8.95 -23.86 -8.24
N ARG A 81 8.02 -24.02 -7.32
CA ARG A 81 6.60 -24.16 -7.65
C ARG A 81 5.98 -22.77 -7.58
N VAL A 82 5.41 -22.34 -8.70
CA VAL A 82 4.49 -21.20 -8.71
C VAL A 82 3.17 -21.69 -8.12
N GLU A 83 2.99 -21.52 -6.81
CA GLU A 83 1.66 -21.66 -6.23
C GLU A 83 0.89 -20.37 -6.53
N SER A 84 0.00 -20.43 -7.51
CA SER A 84 -0.86 -19.30 -7.84
C SER A 84 -2.04 -19.27 -6.90
N ARG A 85 -2.00 -18.39 -5.89
CA ARG A 85 -3.13 -18.13 -5.01
C ARG A 85 -3.53 -16.64 -5.10
N PRO A 86 -4.73 -16.33 -5.63
CA PRO A 86 -5.25 -14.98 -5.61
C PRO A 86 -5.29 -14.40 -4.18
N TRP A 87 -4.93 -13.12 -4.03
CA TRP A 87 -5.19 -12.41 -2.78
C TRP A 87 -6.69 -12.18 -2.59
N ARG A 88 -7.10 -11.92 -1.36
CA ARG A 88 -8.49 -11.56 -1.06
C ARG A 88 -8.68 -10.06 -1.20
N LEU A 89 -9.75 -9.66 -1.87
CA LEU A 89 -10.18 -8.27 -1.99
C LEU A 89 -11.50 -8.11 -1.24
N ASP A 90 -11.56 -7.12 -0.37
CA ASP A 90 -12.81 -6.70 0.25
C ASP A 90 -13.68 -6.02 -0.83
N PRO A 91 -14.93 -6.46 -1.07
CA PRO A 91 -15.82 -5.82 -2.02
C PRO A 91 -16.26 -4.42 -1.59
N LEU A 92 -16.05 -4.04 -0.32
CA LEU A 92 -16.30 -2.69 0.17
C LEU A 92 -15.06 -1.80 -0.06
N PRO A 93 -15.19 -0.72 -0.86
CA PRO A 93 -14.07 0.17 -1.08
C PRO A 93 -13.74 0.93 0.21
N PHE A 94 -12.44 1.12 0.46
CA PHE A 94 -11.98 2.05 1.47
C PHE A 94 -12.12 3.48 0.94
N VAL A 95 -12.99 4.28 1.56
CA VAL A 95 -13.29 5.63 1.09
C VAL A 95 -12.43 6.67 1.82
N ILE A 96 -11.72 7.48 1.05
CA ILE A 96 -10.92 8.62 1.53
C ILE A 96 -11.47 9.88 0.88
N ASP A 97 -11.61 10.95 1.68
CA ASP A 97 -12.01 12.25 1.17
C ASP A 97 -10.96 12.83 0.20
N ALA A 98 -11.40 13.56 -0.82
CA ALA A 98 -10.51 14.11 -1.84
C ALA A 98 -9.50 15.11 -1.27
N ALA A 99 -9.91 15.96 -0.31
CA ALA A 99 -9.00 16.90 0.33
C ALA A 99 -7.99 16.18 1.22
N GLU A 100 -8.43 15.12 1.91
CA GLU A 100 -7.54 14.28 2.70
C GLU A 100 -6.51 13.52 1.85
N PHE A 101 -6.94 12.93 0.73
CA PHE A 101 -6.04 12.31 -0.23
C PHE A 101 -5.06 13.31 -0.83
N ALA A 102 -5.48 14.56 -1.09
CA ALA A 102 -4.60 15.62 -1.54
C ALA A 102 -3.51 15.94 -0.50
N VAL A 103 -3.83 15.93 0.79
CA VAL A 103 -2.84 16.12 1.86
C VAL A 103 -1.83 14.95 1.88
N LEU A 104 -2.32 13.71 1.83
CA LEU A 104 -1.47 12.51 1.83
C LEU A 104 -0.53 12.46 0.62
N SER A 105 -1.06 12.71 -0.59
CA SER A 105 -0.26 12.71 -1.83
C SER A 105 0.80 13.82 -1.82
N ASN A 106 0.46 15.03 -1.36
CA ASN A 106 1.43 16.11 -1.22
C ASN A 106 2.51 15.79 -0.19
N ALA A 107 2.16 15.18 0.95
CA ALA A 107 3.13 14.75 1.95
C ALA A 107 4.09 13.69 1.40
N ALA A 108 3.59 12.70 0.65
CA ALA A 108 4.41 11.69 -0.01
C ALA A 108 5.37 12.32 -1.04
N ILE A 109 4.90 13.26 -1.87
CA ILE A 109 5.73 13.97 -2.85
C ILE A 109 6.83 14.78 -2.15
N GLN A 110 6.48 15.51 -1.08
CA GLN A 110 7.44 16.29 -0.32
C GLN A 110 8.52 15.39 0.30
N ARG A 111 8.12 14.26 0.88
CA ARG A 111 9.04 13.31 1.52
C ARG A 111 9.96 12.63 0.51
N MET A 112 9.44 12.22 -0.64
CA MET A 112 10.25 11.71 -1.75
C MET A 112 11.32 12.72 -2.19
N ARG A 113 10.95 14.00 -2.36
CA ARG A 113 11.90 15.05 -2.72
C ARG A 113 12.99 15.25 -1.67
N LEU A 114 12.63 15.16 -0.38
CA LEU A 114 13.59 15.22 0.72
C LEU A 114 14.56 14.03 0.66
N LEU A 115 14.06 12.81 0.51
CA LEU A 115 14.88 11.60 0.44
C LEU A 115 15.78 11.60 -0.80
N GLU A 116 15.28 12.03 -1.95
CA GLU A 116 16.06 12.21 -3.18
C GLU A 116 17.22 13.20 -2.94
N ALA A 117 16.95 14.35 -2.32
CA ALA A 117 17.98 15.34 -2.00
C ALA A 117 19.03 14.79 -1.00
N LEU A 118 18.59 14.02 -0.01
CA LEU A 118 19.49 13.34 0.93
C LEU A 118 20.41 12.35 0.22
N LEU A 119 19.89 11.56 -0.73
CA LEU A 119 20.68 10.61 -1.51
C LEU A 119 21.70 11.34 -2.39
N VAL A 120 21.29 12.41 -3.06
CA VAL A 120 22.19 13.26 -3.87
C VAL A 120 23.32 13.83 -3.01
N ASP A 121 23.02 14.37 -1.83
CA ASP A 121 24.05 14.92 -0.94
C ASP A 121 25.00 13.84 -0.42
N CYS A 122 24.47 12.71 0.09
CA CYS A 122 25.26 11.62 0.65
C CYS A 122 26.19 10.97 -0.39
N ALA A 123 25.72 10.84 -1.63
CA ALA A 123 26.51 10.31 -2.74
C ALA A 123 27.47 11.34 -3.35
N GLY A 124 27.21 12.64 -3.19
CA GLY A 124 27.98 13.74 -3.76
C GLY A 124 28.84 14.47 -2.72
N GLU A 125 28.56 15.77 -2.55
CA GLU A 125 29.36 16.71 -1.77
C GLU A 125 29.34 16.46 -0.26
N ARG A 126 28.28 15.80 0.25
CA ARG A 126 28.06 15.49 1.67
C ARG A 126 28.06 16.74 2.54
N GLN A 127 27.38 17.78 2.08
CA GLN A 127 27.23 19.04 2.81
C GLN A 127 26.62 18.80 4.19
N LEU A 128 25.62 17.91 4.31
CA LEU A 128 25.00 17.59 5.59
C LEU A 128 25.99 16.99 6.59
N VAL A 129 27.01 16.27 6.12
CA VAL A 129 28.08 15.74 6.97
C VAL A 129 29.06 16.86 7.35
N ARG A 130 29.44 17.72 6.39
CA ARG A 130 30.34 18.85 6.63
C ARG A 130 29.75 19.87 7.61
N ASP A 131 28.45 20.10 7.52
CA ASP A 131 27.69 21.03 8.38
C ASP A 131 27.30 20.41 9.73
N GLY A 132 27.60 19.12 9.95
CA GLY A 132 27.32 18.42 11.21
C GLY A 132 25.86 18.02 11.43
N VAL A 133 24.99 18.19 10.42
CA VAL A 133 23.57 17.77 10.49
C VAL A 133 23.46 16.23 10.46
N LEU A 134 24.25 15.58 9.60
CA LEU A 134 24.34 14.12 9.51
C LEU A 134 25.67 13.64 10.09
N PRO A 135 25.68 12.89 11.21
CA PRO A 135 26.93 12.36 11.75
C PRO A 135 27.65 11.47 10.74
N ALA A 136 28.92 11.77 10.45
CA ALA A 136 29.72 10.97 9.52
C ALA A 136 29.73 9.47 9.90
N ALA A 137 29.89 9.18 11.19
CA ALA A 137 29.89 7.81 11.71
C ALA A 137 28.60 7.04 11.37
N LEU A 138 27.45 7.72 11.37
CA LEU A 138 26.18 7.10 10.98
C LEU A 138 26.22 6.72 9.50
N LEU A 139 26.54 7.67 8.61
CA LEU A 139 26.57 7.45 7.17
C LEU A 139 27.53 6.33 6.76
N TYR A 140 28.77 6.38 7.25
CA TYR A 140 29.81 5.40 6.87
C TYR A 140 29.62 4.02 7.53
N SER A 141 28.76 3.90 8.56
CA SER A 141 28.43 2.61 9.15
C SER A 141 27.38 1.81 8.37
N LEU A 142 26.66 2.45 7.44
CA LEU A 142 25.57 1.81 6.70
C LEU A 142 26.12 0.76 5.73
N PRO A 143 25.70 -0.53 5.83
CA PRO A 143 26.18 -1.59 4.94
C PRO A 143 25.81 -1.38 3.47
N SER A 144 24.80 -0.56 3.18
CA SER A 144 24.37 -0.19 1.84
C SER A 144 25.13 1.02 1.27
N PHE A 145 25.79 1.81 2.12
CA PHE A 145 26.52 2.98 1.67
C PHE A 145 27.79 2.56 0.92
N ARG A 146 28.07 3.22 -0.19
CA ARG A 146 29.22 2.94 -1.05
C ARG A 146 29.99 4.23 -1.24
N ALA A 147 31.01 4.48 -0.40
CA ALA A 147 31.79 5.72 -0.46
C ALA A 147 32.45 5.97 -1.83
N HIS A 148 32.70 4.90 -2.59
CA HIS A 148 33.29 4.94 -3.93
C HIS A 148 32.30 5.32 -5.05
N THR A 149 31.01 5.49 -4.78
CA THR A 149 30.05 6.00 -5.79
C THR A 149 30.10 7.52 -5.94
N ALA A 150 31.05 8.19 -5.26
CA ALA A 150 31.30 9.61 -5.41
C ALA A 150 31.56 9.96 -6.88
N GLY A 151 30.69 10.77 -7.48
CA GLY A 151 30.77 11.19 -8.87
C GLY A 151 29.83 10.45 -9.84
N PHE A 152 29.10 9.43 -9.39
CA PHE A 152 27.99 8.84 -10.15
C PHE A 152 26.67 9.41 -9.66
N ALA A 153 25.99 10.18 -10.51
CA ALA A 153 24.66 10.70 -10.24
C ALA A 153 23.69 10.22 -11.34
N PRO A 154 22.79 9.27 -11.04
CA PRO A 154 21.70 8.96 -11.96
C PRO A 154 20.75 10.17 -12.08
N PRO A 155 19.96 10.26 -13.16
CA PRO A 155 18.94 11.31 -13.30
C PRO A 155 17.94 11.34 -12.14
N ARG A 156 17.66 10.16 -11.56
CA ARG A 156 16.82 9.95 -10.36
C ARG A 156 17.38 8.77 -9.57
N TRP A 157 17.47 8.94 -8.25
CA TRP A 157 17.81 7.85 -7.32
C TRP A 157 16.56 7.05 -6.98
N LEU A 158 15.45 7.73 -6.68
CA LEU A 158 14.15 7.14 -6.39
C LEU A 158 13.30 7.12 -7.66
N VAL A 159 13.43 6.04 -8.44
CA VAL A 159 12.58 5.82 -9.63
C VAL A 159 11.14 5.52 -9.21
N HIS A 160 10.98 4.73 -8.15
CA HIS A 160 9.70 4.48 -7.51
C HIS A 160 9.82 4.82 -6.03
N TYR A 161 8.72 5.29 -5.46
CA TYR A 161 8.63 5.58 -4.05
C TYR A 161 7.20 5.31 -3.57
N ALA A 162 7.08 4.61 -2.45
CA ALA A 162 5.82 4.43 -1.75
C ALA A 162 5.99 4.75 -0.26
N VAL A 163 4.87 5.07 0.38
CA VAL A 163 4.79 5.29 1.82
C VAL A 163 3.69 4.43 2.39
N ASP A 164 3.99 3.77 3.51
CA ASP A 164 2.94 3.18 4.33
C ASP A 164 2.44 4.24 5.30
N VAL A 165 1.13 4.43 5.30
CA VAL A 165 0.44 5.36 6.19
C VAL A 165 -0.57 4.64 7.04
N VAL A 166 -0.71 5.08 8.29
CA VAL A 166 -1.74 4.60 9.21
C VAL A 166 -2.49 5.77 9.78
N ARG A 167 -3.81 5.62 9.94
CA ARG A 167 -4.58 6.54 10.77
C ARG A 167 -4.51 6.09 12.22
N ALA A 168 -3.97 6.94 13.07
CA ALA A 168 -3.88 6.66 14.51
C ALA A 168 -5.25 6.83 15.20
N ALA A 169 -5.35 6.38 16.44
CA ALA A 169 -6.59 6.48 17.24
C ALA A 169 -7.09 7.91 17.46
N ASP A 170 -6.22 8.91 17.31
CA ASP A 170 -6.56 10.34 17.36
C ASP A 170 -7.07 10.89 16.01
N GLY A 171 -7.24 10.03 15.00
CA GLY A 171 -7.70 10.37 13.66
C GLY A 171 -6.63 10.96 12.74
N ARG A 172 -5.39 11.15 13.22
CA ARG A 172 -4.30 11.74 12.43
C ARG A 172 -3.55 10.67 11.65
N TRP A 173 -3.23 10.99 10.40
CA TRP A 173 -2.34 10.17 9.58
C TRP A 173 -0.89 10.24 10.06
N ARG A 174 -0.22 9.10 10.00
CA ARG A 174 1.21 8.98 10.30
C ARG A 174 1.86 8.12 9.25
N ILE A 175 3.00 8.58 8.74
CA ILE A 175 3.88 7.75 7.91
C ILE A 175 4.61 6.79 8.84
N VAL A 176 4.54 5.50 8.54
CA VAL A 176 5.20 4.45 9.33
C VAL A 176 6.40 3.85 8.60
N HIS A 177 6.44 3.96 7.27
CA HIS A 177 7.50 3.36 6.48
C HIS A 177 7.69 4.06 5.13
N ASP A 178 8.95 4.17 4.71
CA ASP A 178 9.37 4.64 3.40
C ASP A 178 9.90 3.46 2.58
N LEU A 179 9.32 3.25 1.39
CA LEU A 179 9.75 2.20 0.47
C LEU A 179 10.44 2.84 -0.74
N THR A 180 11.77 2.80 -0.74
CA THR A 180 12.63 3.59 -1.64
C THR A 180 13.34 2.78 -2.74
N ASP A 181 13.12 1.46 -2.79
CA ASP A 181 13.82 0.57 -3.73
C ASP A 181 12.87 0.03 -4.81
N ALA A 182 12.24 -1.12 -4.55
CA ALA A 182 11.25 -1.73 -5.43
C ALA A 182 9.91 -1.91 -4.69
N PRO A 183 9.17 -0.81 -4.39
CA PRO A 183 7.87 -0.93 -3.76
C PRO A 183 6.91 -1.75 -4.63
N SER A 184 6.34 -2.79 -4.06
CA SER A 184 5.23 -3.54 -4.66
C SER A 184 3.90 -2.83 -4.39
N GLY A 185 2.82 -3.24 -5.07
CA GLY A 185 1.47 -2.75 -4.77
C GLY A 185 0.78 -1.96 -5.88
N LEU A 186 1.50 -1.39 -6.84
CA LEU A 186 0.88 -0.69 -7.98
C LEU A 186 0.01 -1.64 -8.83
N GLY A 187 0.54 -2.83 -9.13
CA GLY A 187 -0.22 -3.87 -9.83
C GLY A 187 -1.45 -4.33 -9.07
N TYR A 188 -1.32 -4.52 -7.74
CA TYR A 188 -2.44 -4.85 -6.86
C TYR A 188 -3.52 -3.75 -6.89
N SER A 189 -3.12 -2.48 -6.78
CA SER A 189 -4.04 -1.34 -6.74
C SER A 189 -4.81 -1.18 -8.06
N LEU A 190 -4.13 -1.34 -9.19
CA LEU A 190 -4.74 -1.32 -10.52
C LEU A 190 -5.72 -2.48 -10.70
N LEU A 191 -5.33 -3.69 -10.30
CA LEU A 191 -6.20 -4.86 -10.44
C LEU A 191 -7.41 -4.79 -9.50
N ASN A 192 -7.21 -4.39 -8.24
CA ASN A 192 -8.29 -4.16 -7.29
C ASN A 192 -9.30 -3.16 -7.84
N ARG A 193 -8.84 -2.05 -8.43
CA ARG A 193 -9.72 -1.06 -9.06
C ARG A 193 -10.48 -1.64 -10.25
N ALA A 194 -9.82 -2.41 -11.11
CA ALA A 194 -10.47 -3.03 -12.27
C ALA A 194 -11.56 -4.03 -11.86
N VAL A 195 -11.31 -4.83 -10.82
CA VAL A 195 -12.28 -5.77 -10.26
C VAL A 195 -13.43 -5.04 -9.58
N LEU A 196 -13.15 -4.08 -8.69
CA LEU A 196 -14.19 -3.30 -7.99
C LEU A 196 -15.09 -2.53 -8.96
N ALA A 197 -14.53 -1.97 -10.04
CA ALA A 197 -15.31 -1.25 -11.05
C ALA A 197 -16.31 -2.15 -11.80
N ARG A 198 -16.11 -3.48 -11.84
CA ARG A 198 -17.06 -4.44 -12.42
C ARG A 198 -18.09 -4.95 -11.40
N LEU A 199 -17.80 -4.83 -10.12
CA LEU A 199 -18.66 -5.29 -9.02
C LEU A 199 -19.66 -4.21 -8.57
N LEU A 200 -19.29 -2.95 -8.73
CA LEU A 200 -20.17 -1.82 -8.44
C LEU A 200 -21.09 -1.61 -9.66
N PRO A 201 -22.42 -1.55 -9.46
CA PRO A 201 -23.34 -1.25 -10.54
C PRO A 201 -23.04 0.14 -11.12
N ASP A 202 -23.23 0.30 -12.43
CA ASP A 202 -23.23 1.62 -13.06
C ASP A 202 -24.40 2.42 -12.48
N ASP A 203 -24.11 3.38 -11.59
CA ASP A 203 -25.07 4.41 -11.23
C ASP A 203 -25.21 5.36 -12.43
N THR A 204 -25.92 4.91 -13.47
CA THR A 204 -26.60 5.83 -14.38
C THR A 204 -27.92 6.24 -13.73
N SER A 205 -27.89 7.34 -12.98
CA SER A 205 -29.05 8.14 -12.59
C SER A 205 -28.68 9.61 -12.56
#